data_AF-A7I7J7-F1
#
_entry.id   AF-A7I7J7-F1
#
_cell.length_a   1.000
_cell.length_b   1.000
_cell.length_c   1.000
_cell.angle_alpha   90.00
_cell.angle_beta   90.00
_cell.angle_gamma   90.00
#
_symmetry.space_group_name_H-M   'P 1'
#
loop_
_entity.id
_entity.type
_entity.pdbx_description
1 polymer ?
#
loop_
_entity_poly.entity_id
_entity_poly.type
_entity_poly.pdbx_seq_one_letter_code
_entity_poly.pdbx_strand_id
1 'polypeptide(L)'
;MNFPVGEMRLKRYFVRFDNYYIMKYCPECGKSLASETARFCENCGAKLSNATPSDQPIVVITPEEKNPVLAAVCSLFVPGFGQVYDGKMARGFAIFIGTVIGLICLIVPGIIIWLFGVYDAYSLAKKMNNNEIPFIPTKTAHLIIYIVLVVIISVIVFAILALIALATFASHETALTPSAIPTMTLPPFFTP
;
A
#
# COMPACT_ATOMS: atom_id res chain seq x y z
N MET A 1 -22.83 35.55 -15.74
CA MET A 1 -23.66 34.41 -15.30
C MET A 1 -23.43 34.25 -13.81
N ASN A 2 -24.46 34.46 -12.98
CA ASN A 2 -24.38 34.37 -11.52
C ASN A 2 -24.40 32.89 -11.12
N PHE A 3 -23.35 32.41 -10.45
CA PHE A 3 -23.35 31.10 -9.81
C PHE A 3 -23.95 31.23 -8.39
N PRO A 4 -25.01 30.48 -8.06
CA PRO A 4 -25.57 30.49 -6.71
C PRO A 4 -24.64 29.75 -5.76
N VAL A 5 -24.18 30.43 -4.71
CA VAL A 5 -23.40 29.85 -3.62
C VAL A 5 -24.38 29.13 -2.68
N GLY A 6 -24.81 27.93 -3.08
CA GLY A 6 -25.49 27.00 -2.19
C GLY A 6 -24.49 26.42 -1.20
N GLU A 7 -24.90 26.26 0.06
CA GLU A 7 -24.14 25.72 1.19
C GLU A 7 -23.53 24.33 0.89
N MET A 8 -22.39 24.30 0.21
CA MET A 8 -21.57 23.11 0.08
C MET A 8 -20.68 23.03 1.32
N ARG A 9 -20.80 21.96 2.10
CA ARG A 9 -19.86 21.60 3.17
C ARG A 9 -18.44 21.62 2.61
N LEU A 10 -17.71 22.70 2.89
CA LEU A 10 -16.33 22.91 2.42
C LEU A 10 -15.39 21.89 3.07
N LYS A 11 -15.21 20.72 2.43
CA LYS A 11 -13.93 19.99 2.56
C LYS A 11 -12.87 20.93 1.97
N ARG A 12 -11.87 21.32 2.77
CA ARG A 12 -10.84 22.30 2.38
C ARG A 12 -10.15 21.85 1.09
N TYR A 13 -10.43 22.53 -0.02
CA TYR A 13 -9.67 22.36 -1.27
C TYR A 13 -8.41 23.23 -1.17
N PHE A 14 -7.25 22.59 -1.21
CA PHE A 14 -5.96 23.29 -1.29
C PHE A 14 -5.73 23.70 -2.75
N VAL A 15 -5.87 24.98 -3.05
CA VAL A 15 -5.47 25.54 -4.34
C VAL A 15 -3.97 25.87 -4.26
N ARG A 16 -3.15 25.20 -5.06
CA ARG A 16 -1.70 25.42 -5.13
C ARG A 16 -1.41 26.59 -6.07
N PHE A 17 -1.26 27.79 -5.52
CA PHE A 17 -0.96 29.02 -6.27
C PHE A 17 0.57 29.24 -6.39
N ASP A 18 1.28 28.35 -7.08
CA ASP A 18 2.76 28.41 -7.09
C ASP A 18 3.36 29.37 -8.13
N ASN A 19 2.57 29.96 -9.04
CA ASN A 19 3.10 30.77 -10.15
C ASN A 19 2.38 32.11 -10.32
N TYR A 20 2.42 32.97 -9.29
CA TYR A 20 2.09 34.38 -9.43
C TYR A 20 3.38 35.21 -9.49
N TYR A 21 3.80 35.62 -10.69
CA TYR A 21 4.98 36.48 -10.86
C TYR A 21 4.57 37.95 -10.84
N ILE A 22 4.93 38.64 -9.75
CA ILE A 22 4.72 40.07 -9.56
C ILE A 22 5.80 40.84 -10.32
N MET A 23 5.42 41.49 -11.43
CA MET A 23 6.34 42.37 -12.14
C MET A 23 6.35 43.75 -11.48
N LYS A 24 7.52 44.19 -10.99
CA LYS A 24 7.72 45.54 -10.44
C LYS A 24 8.13 46.58 -11.49
N TYR A 25 8.57 46.11 -12.67
CA TYR A 25 9.05 46.95 -13.77
C TYR A 25 8.42 46.50 -15.09
N CYS A 26 8.20 47.46 -16.01
CA CYS A 26 7.68 47.19 -17.34
C CYS A 26 8.75 46.53 -18.24
N PRO A 27 8.46 45.40 -18.93
CA PRO A 27 9.43 44.73 -19.80
C PRO A 27 9.74 45.51 -21.08
N GLU A 28 8.83 46.37 -21.53
CA GLU A 28 8.99 47.15 -22.77
C GLU A 28 9.81 48.43 -22.57
N CYS A 29 9.67 49.10 -21.42
CA CYS A 29 10.33 50.41 -21.19
C CYS A 29 11.20 50.48 -19.92
N GLY A 30 11.24 49.44 -19.10
CA GLY A 30 12.09 49.35 -17.91
C GLY A 30 11.66 50.20 -16.71
N LYS A 31 10.60 51.01 -16.80
CA LYS A 31 10.13 51.84 -15.68
C LYS A 31 9.32 51.04 -14.65
N SER A 32 9.33 51.50 -13.40
CA SER A 32 8.55 50.93 -12.31
C SER A 32 7.05 51.06 -12.56
N LEU A 33 6.30 50.03 -12.19
CA LEU A 33 4.84 50.05 -12.26
C LEU A 33 4.23 50.68 -11.00
N ALA A 34 3.17 51.47 -11.16
CA ALA A 34 2.45 52.08 -10.04
C ALA A 34 1.76 51.04 -9.14
N SER A 35 1.42 49.87 -9.71
CA SER A 35 0.91 48.74 -8.95
C SER A 35 1.34 47.40 -9.55
N GLU A 36 1.48 46.41 -8.70
CA GLU A 36 1.81 45.01 -9.03
C GLU A 36 0.72 44.31 -9.87
N THR A 37 -0.44 44.96 -10.06
CA THR A 37 -1.60 44.47 -10.83
C THR A 37 -1.97 45.37 -12.03
N ALA A 38 -1.15 46.37 -12.37
CA ALA A 38 -1.38 47.29 -13.51
C ALA A 38 -1.53 46.57 -14.87
N ARG A 39 -2.66 46.75 -15.57
CA ARG A 39 -2.93 46.12 -16.88
C ARG A 39 -2.24 46.81 -18.06
N PHE A 40 -1.85 48.07 -17.89
CA PHE A 40 -1.15 48.86 -18.89
C PHE A 40 -0.06 49.67 -18.21
N CYS A 41 1.08 49.83 -18.88
CA CYS A 41 2.13 50.69 -18.39
C CYS A 41 1.72 52.14 -18.61
N GLU A 42 1.65 52.93 -17.53
CA GLU A 42 1.29 54.35 -17.58
C GLU A 42 2.33 55.20 -18.32
N ASN A 43 3.54 54.69 -18.53
CA ASN A 43 4.63 55.45 -19.12
C ASN A 43 4.84 55.18 -20.63
N CYS A 44 4.72 53.94 -21.10
CA CYS A 44 4.89 53.60 -22.52
C CYS A 44 3.61 53.10 -23.19
N GLY A 45 2.53 52.92 -22.44
CA GLY A 45 1.27 52.38 -22.97
C GLY A 45 1.28 50.88 -23.27
N ALA A 46 2.40 50.18 -23.02
CA ALA A 46 2.49 48.74 -23.25
C ALA A 46 1.42 48.00 -22.43
N LYS A 47 0.72 47.07 -23.09
CA LYS A 47 -0.21 46.17 -22.42
C LYS A 47 0.59 45.21 -21.56
N LEU A 48 0.47 45.34 -20.26
CA LEU A 48 1.09 44.43 -19.32
C LEU A 48 0.19 43.21 -19.28
N SER A 49 0.70 42.07 -19.75
CA SER A 49 0.09 40.77 -19.51
C SER A 49 0.30 40.40 -18.05
N ASN A 50 -0.17 41.25 -17.13
CA ASN A 50 -0.51 40.76 -15.81
C ASN A 50 -1.55 39.71 -16.11
N ALA A 51 -1.14 38.46 -15.88
CA ALA A 51 -2.05 37.35 -15.95
C ALA A 51 -3.19 37.71 -15.01
N THR A 52 -4.29 38.20 -15.58
CA THR A 52 -5.61 37.85 -15.05
C THR A 52 -5.47 36.39 -14.67
N PRO A 53 -5.77 35.97 -13.42
CA PRO A 53 -5.80 34.55 -13.08
C PRO A 53 -6.51 33.91 -14.25
N SER A 54 -5.73 33.17 -15.03
CA SER A 54 -6.06 32.96 -16.42
C SER A 54 -7.40 32.26 -16.43
N ASP A 55 -8.14 32.34 -17.52
CA ASP A 55 -9.16 31.33 -17.85
C ASP A 55 -8.50 29.93 -18.01
N GLN A 56 -7.45 29.60 -17.23
CA GLN A 56 -7.18 28.26 -16.79
C GLN A 56 -8.47 27.82 -16.10
N PRO A 57 -9.15 26.79 -16.60
CA PRO A 57 -10.22 26.19 -15.83
C PRO A 57 -9.65 25.93 -14.43
N ILE A 58 -10.33 26.40 -13.39
CA ILE A 58 -10.04 25.95 -12.03
C ILE A 58 -10.19 24.44 -12.10
N VAL A 59 -9.07 23.73 -12.20
CA VAL A 59 -9.06 22.27 -12.15
C VAL A 59 -9.40 21.95 -10.71
N VAL A 60 -10.70 21.76 -10.46
CA VAL A 60 -11.18 21.19 -9.22
C VAL A 60 -10.64 19.76 -9.21
N ILE A 61 -9.46 19.57 -8.63
CA ILE A 61 -8.93 18.25 -8.36
C ILE A 61 -9.84 17.69 -7.27
N THR A 62 -10.84 16.91 -7.68
CA THR A 62 -11.64 16.12 -6.75
C THR A 62 -10.68 15.16 -6.06
N PRO A 63 -10.50 15.24 -4.74
CA PRO A 63 -9.65 14.27 -4.04
C PRO A 63 -10.23 12.88 -4.29
N GLU A 64 -9.42 12.00 -4.87
CA GLU A 64 -9.79 10.60 -5.07
C GLU A 64 -9.93 9.95 -3.69
N GLU A 65 -11.12 9.43 -3.37
CA GLU A 65 -11.36 8.75 -2.10
C GLU A 65 -11.06 7.25 -2.24
N LYS A 66 -10.39 6.67 -1.25
CA LYS A 66 -10.14 5.22 -1.17
C LYS A 66 -11.37 4.52 -0.61
N ASN A 67 -11.64 3.27 -0.99
CA ASN A 67 -12.70 2.49 -0.35
C ASN A 67 -12.13 1.72 0.87
N PRO A 68 -12.47 2.09 2.12
CA PRO A 68 -11.89 1.45 3.30
C PRO A 68 -12.31 -0.01 3.47
N VAL A 69 -13.53 -0.35 3.04
CA VAL A 69 -14.05 -1.72 3.10
C VAL A 69 -13.29 -2.58 2.09
N LEU A 70 -13.04 -2.05 0.89
CA LEU A 70 -12.25 -2.76 -0.11
C LEU A 70 -10.83 -3.02 0.39
N ALA A 71 -10.18 -2.01 1.00
CA ALA A 71 -8.84 -2.17 1.59
C ALA A 71 -8.84 -3.29 2.67
N ALA A 72 -9.85 -3.31 3.54
CA ALA A 72 -10.01 -4.33 4.57
C ALA A 72 -10.19 -5.73 3.98
N VAL A 73 -11.13 -5.88 3.03
CA VAL A 73 -11.44 -7.16 2.38
C VAL A 73 -10.22 -7.69 1.63
N CYS A 74 -9.49 -6.83 0.92
CA CYS A 74 -8.26 -7.27 0.26
C CYS A 74 -7.21 -7.77 1.26
N SER A 75 -7.04 -7.09 2.40
CA SER A 75 -6.13 -7.54 3.47
C SER A 75 -6.61 -8.83 4.16
N LEU A 76 -7.93 -9.06 4.18
CA LEU A 76 -8.52 -10.29 4.70
C LEU A 76 -8.22 -11.48 3.80
N PHE A 77 -8.28 -11.35 2.47
CA PHE A 77 -7.92 -12.45 1.56
C PHE A 77 -6.41 -12.67 1.46
N VAL A 78 -5.63 -11.57 1.44
CA VAL A 78 -4.17 -11.63 1.36
C VAL A 78 -3.58 -10.68 2.41
N PRO A 79 -2.95 -11.19 3.47
CA PRO A 79 -2.48 -10.37 4.59
C PRO A 79 -1.52 -9.29 4.12
N GLY A 80 -1.86 -8.01 4.36
CA GLY A 80 -1.03 -6.88 3.97
C GLY A 80 -1.38 -6.25 2.61
N PHE A 81 -2.28 -6.86 1.83
CA PHE A 81 -2.66 -6.32 0.52
C PHE A 81 -3.41 -4.99 0.61
N GLY A 82 -4.26 -4.83 1.62
CA GLY A 82 -5.00 -3.58 1.84
C GLY A 82 -4.08 -2.36 1.98
N GLN A 83 -2.96 -2.52 2.68
CA GLN A 83 -1.94 -1.48 2.84
C GLN A 83 -1.24 -1.15 1.52
N VAL A 84 -1.06 -2.14 0.62
CA VAL A 84 -0.52 -1.92 -0.72
C VAL A 84 -1.54 -1.16 -1.59
N TYR A 85 -2.84 -1.47 -1.45
CA TYR A 85 -3.95 -0.71 -2.08
C TYR A 85 -4.06 0.75 -1.58
N ASP A 86 -3.62 1.01 -0.35
CA ASP A 86 -3.53 2.37 0.21
C ASP A 86 -2.19 3.07 -0.13
N GLY A 87 -1.32 2.43 -0.92
CA GLY A 87 -0.04 3.01 -1.36
C GLY A 87 1.10 2.84 -0.36
N LYS A 88 0.89 2.15 0.76
CA LYS A 88 1.91 1.88 1.79
C LYS A 88 2.52 0.49 1.66
N MET A 89 3.30 0.29 0.59
CA MET A 89 4.00 -0.96 0.27
C MET A 89 4.74 -1.57 1.47
N ALA A 90 5.59 -0.79 2.15
CA ALA A 90 6.42 -1.30 3.25
C ALA A 90 5.58 -1.85 4.42
N ARG A 91 4.42 -1.23 4.71
CA ARG A 91 3.51 -1.73 5.76
C ARG A 91 2.86 -3.04 5.35
N GLY A 92 2.42 -3.14 4.09
CA GLY A 92 1.84 -4.37 3.56
C GLY A 92 2.81 -5.55 3.63
N PHE A 93 4.08 -5.32 3.26
CA PHE A 93 5.13 -6.32 3.39
C PHE A 93 5.42 -6.73 4.84
N ALA A 94 5.49 -5.77 5.75
CA ALA A 94 5.74 -6.06 7.17
C ALA A 94 4.62 -6.93 7.77
N ILE A 95 3.36 -6.63 7.45
CA ILE A 95 2.20 -7.42 7.91
C ILE A 95 2.20 -8.81 7.26
N PHE A 96 2.50 -8.91 5.97
CA PHE A 96 2.58 -10.19 5.27
C PHE A 96 3.63 -11.11 5.90
N ILE A 97 4.87 -10.63 6.03
CA ILE A 97 5.98 -11.40 6.62
C ILE A 97 5.70 -11.74 8.07
N GLY A 98 5.19 -10.78 8.86
CA GLY A 98 4.79 -11.02 10.24
C GLY A 98 3.70 -12.09 10.37
N THR A 99 2.73 -12.09 9.45
CA THR A 99 1.66 -13.11 9.42
C THR A 99 2.21 -14.48 9.03
N VAL A 100 3.07 -14.58 8.00
CA VAL A 100 3.68 -15.84 7.57
C VAL A 100 4.55 -16.44 8.68
N ILE A 101 5.46 -15.66 9.26
CA ILE A 101 6.32 -16.11 10.37
C ILE A 101 5.44 -16.48 11.57
N GLY A 102 4.47 -15.64 11.90
CA GLY A 102 3.51 -15.90 12.97
C GLY A 102 2.84 -17.26 12.78
N LEU A 103 2.18 -17.49 11.64
CA LEU A 103 1.46 -18.74 11.36
C LEU A 103 2.37 -19.98 11.36
N ILE A 104 3.61 -19.88 10.89
CA ILE A 104 4.57 -20.99 10.88
C ILE A 104 5.07 -21.31 12.30
N CYS A 105 5.41 -20.29 13.10
CA CYS A 105 5.92 -20.50 14.45
C CYS A 105 4.80 -20.88 15.44
N LEU A 106 3.71 -20.11 15.44
CA LEU A 106 2.57 -20.24 16.35
C LEU A 106 1.29 -19.70 15.68
N ILE A 107 0.31 -20.56 15.47
CA ILE A 107 -0.94 -20.20 14.76
C ILE A 107 -1.62 -18.96 15.37
N VAL A 108 -1.73 -18.90 16.71
CA VAL A 108 -2.44 -17.82 17.42
C VAL A 108 -1.88 -16.42 17.12
N PRO A 109 -0.59 -16.11 17.36
CA PRO A 109 -0.04 -14.80 17.02
C PRO A 109 -0.08 -14.51 15.51
N GLY A 110 0.01 -15.53 14.65
CA GLY A 110 -0.19 -15.35 13.21
C GLY A 110 -1.58 -14.82 12.87
N ILE A 111 -2.64 -15.41 13.43
CA ILE A 111 -4.02 -14.93 13.25
C ILE A 111 -4.21 -13.52 13.84
N ILE A 112 -3.61 -13.22 14.99
CA ILE A 112 -3.69 -11.88 15.61
C ILE A 112 -3.09 -10.82 14.68
N ILE A 113 -1.89 -11.06 14.14
CA ILE A 113 -1.22 -10.14 13.21
C ILE A 113 -2.05 -9.98 11.93
N TRP A 114 -2.64 -11.06 11.43
CA TRP A 114 -3.49 -11.01 10.24
C TRP A 114 -4.72 -10.11 10.46
N LEU A 115 -5.47 -10.33 11.53
CA LEU A 115 -6.65 -9.52 11.86
C LEU A 115 -6.28 -8.07 12.17
N PHE A 116 -5.15 -7.83 12.83
CA PHE A 116 -4.59 -6.49 12.98
C PHE A 116 -4.34 -5.84 11.61
N GLY A 117 -3.80 -6.58 10.65
CA GLY A 117 -3.58 -6.10 9.28
C GLY A 117 -4.87 -5.74 8.53
N VAL A 118 -5.99 -6.41 8.81
CA VAL A 118 -7.31 -6.04 8.27
C VAL A 118 -7.76 -4.71 8.84
N TYR A 119 -7.70 -4.56 10.16
CA TYR A 119 -8.08 -3.33 10.85
C TYR A 119 -7.20 -2.13 10.48
N ASP A 120 -5.88 -2.35 10.34
CA ASP A 120 -4.93 -1.31 9.94
C ASP A 120 -5.24 -0.79 8.53
N ALA A 121 -5.52 -1.67 7.56
CA ALA A 121 -5.90 -1.26 6.20
C ALA A 121 -7.20 -0.44 6.18
N TYR A 122 -8.25 -0.91 6.88
CA TYR A 122 -9.50 -0.17 7.00
C TYR A 122 -9.29 1.23 7.59
N SER A 123 -8.59 1.29 8.72
CA SER A 123 -8.35 2.53 9.45
C SER A 123 -7.48 3.48 8.63
N LEU A 124 -6.51 2.96 7.89
CA LEU A 124 -5.61 3.74 7.05
C LEU A 124 -6.36 4.44 5.92
N ALA A 125 -7.13 3.70 5.12
CA ALA A 125 -7.98 4.26 4.07
C ALA A 125 -8.97 5.31 4.60
N LYS A 126 -9.61 5.04 5.75
CA LYS A 126 -10.53 5.98 6.38
C LYS A 126 -9.84 7.29 6.79
N LYS A 127 -8.62 7.20 7.34
CA LYS A 127 -7.81 8.38 7.70
C LYS A 127 -7.40 9.20 6.48
N MET A 128 -7.11 8.56 5.34
CA MET A 128 -6.82 9.25 4.08
C MET A 128 -8.04 10.03 3.59
N ASN A 129 -9.22 9.41 3.60
CA ASN A 129 -10.48 10.06 3.17
C ASN A 129 -10.89 11.22 4.09
N ASN A 130 -10.53 11.13 5.37
CA ASN A 130 -10.77 12.18 6.37
C ASN A 130 -9.73 13.31 6.32
N ASN A 131 -8.68 13.20 5.49
CA ASN A 131 -7.53 14.11 5.45
C ASN A 131 -6.73 14.17 6.76
N GLU A 132 -6.76 13.12 7.57
CA GLU A 132 -5.92 12.99 8.76
C GLU A 132 -4.47 12.65 8.38
N ILE A 133 -4.28 12.00 7.24
CA ILE A 133 -2.98 11.67 6.64
C ILE A 133 -2.99 11.98 5.14
N PRO A 134 -1.83 12.28 4.51
CA PRO A 134 -1.78 12.61 3.10
C PRO A 134 -2.23 11.44 2.22
N PHE A 135 -2.98 11.75 1.17
CA PHE A 135 -3.34 10.79 0.14
C PHE A 135 -2.09 10.36 -0.63
N ILE A 136 -1.92 9.04 -0.79
CA ILE A 136 -0.80 8.43 -1.50
C ILE A 136 -1.40 7.66 -2.68
N PRO A 137 -1.18 8.11 -3.93
CA PRO A 137 -1.67 7.38 -5.09
C PRO A 137 -0.94 6.04 -5.22
N THR A 138 -1.71 5.00 -5.49
CA THR A 138 -1.15 3.66 -5.74
C THR A 138 -0.69 3.54 -7.18
N LYS A 139 0.60 3.20 -7.36
CA LYS A 139 1.10 2.78 -8.67
C LYS A 139 0.73 1.33 -8.90
N THR A 140 0.14 1.01 -10.06
CA THR A 140 -0.25 -0.35 -10.45
C THR A 140 0.92 -1.35 -10.37
N ALA A 141 2.14 -0.91 -10.67
CA ALA A 141 3.35 -1.72 -10.54
C ALA A 141 3.53 -2.31 -9.13
N HIS A 142 3.18 -1.56 -8.08
CA HIS A 142 3.33 -2.05 -6.72
C HIS A 142 2.36 -3.20 -6.41
N LEU A 143 1.13 -3.15 -6.93
CA LEU A 143 0.17 -4.24 -6.76
C LEU A 143 0.65 -5.51 -7.48
N ILE A 144 1.12 -5.37 -8.73
CA ILE A 144 1.61 -6.50 -9.52
C ILE A 144 2.82 -7.16 -8.84
N ILE A 145 3.82 -6.36 -8.46
CA ILE A 145 5.02 -6.86 -7.78
C ILE A 145 4.65 -7.59 -6.48
N TYR A 146 3.73 -7.02 -5.70
CA TYR A 146 3.29 -7.64 -4.46
C TYR A 146 2.59 -8.98 -4.70
N ILE A 147 1.68 -9.07 -5.67
CA ILE A 147 0.99 -10.32 -6.03
C ILE A 147 2.00 -11.40 -6.45
N VAL A 148 2.91 -11.06 -7.36
CA VAL A 148 3.93 -11.99 -7.86
C VAL A 148 4.77 -12.52 -6.69
N LEU A 149 5.21 -11.63 -5.80
CA LEU A 149 5.99 -12.03 -4.63
C LEU A 149 5.19 -12.92 -3.68
N VAL A 150 3.93 -12.58 -3.38
CA VAL A 150 3.07 -13.40 -2.53
C VAL A 150 2.91 -14.81 -3.12
N VAL A 151 2.65 -14.92 -4.42
CA VAL A 151 2.53 -16.23 -5.11
C VAL A 151 3.83 -17.02 -5.01
N ILE A 152 4.98 -16.40 -5.27
CA ILE A 152 6.29 -17.06 -5.17
C ILE A 152 6.53 -17.56 -3.75
N ILE A 153 6.30 -16.71 -2.73
CA ILE A 153 6.51 -17.10 -1.33
C ILE A 153 5.53 -18.20 -0.92
N SER A 154 4.27 -18.13 -1.31
CA SER A 154 3.28 -19.19 -1.04
C SER A 154 3.67 -20.53 -1.64
N VAL A 155 4.18 -20.55 -2.89
CA VAL A 155 4.67 -21.77 -3.54
C VAL A 155 5.89 -22.34 -2.80
N ILE A 156 6.85 -21.48 -2.41
CA ILE A 156 8.04 -21.90 -1.66
C ILE A 156 7.64 -22.47 -0.29
N VAL A 157 6.77 -21.78 0.45
CA VAL A 157 6.29 -22.24 1.77
C VAL A 157 5.56 -23.58 1.63
N PHE A 158 4.66 -23.71 0.65
CA PHE A 158 3.96 -24.97 0.41
C PHE A 158 4.92 -26.12 0.07
N ALA A 159 5.90 -25.88 -0.81
CA ALA A 159 6.91 -26.88 -1.15
C ALA A 159 7.72 -27.33 0.08
N ILE A 160 8.13 -26.38 0.93
CA ILE A 160 8.84 -26.69 2.19
C ILE A 160 7.96 -27.51 3.13
N LEU A 161 6.70 -27.11 3.33
CA LEU A 161 5.76 -27.86 4.19
C LEU A 161 5.52 -29.28 3.67
N ALA A 162 5.38 -29.45 2.36
CA ALA A 162 5.23 -30.76 1.73
C ALA A 162 6.48 -31.65 1.92
N LEU A 163 7.69 -31.09 1.79
CA LEU A 163 8.94 -31.80 2.05
C LEU A 163 9.08 -32.22 3.52
N ILE A 164 8.74 -31.33 4.45
CA ILE A 164 8.74 -31.65 5.90
C ILE A 164 7.75 -32.78 6.18
N ALA A 165 6.53 -32.69 5.66
CA ALA A 165 5.52 -33.73 5.82
C ALA A 165 6.03 -35.08 5.32
N LEU A 166 6.58 -35.14 4.10
CA LEU A 166 7.13 -36.36 3.53
C LEU A 166 8.26 -36.96 4.38
N ALA A 167 9.17 -36.12 4.89
CA ALA A 167 10.24 -36.56 5.77
C ALA A 167 9.71 -37.13 7.10
N THR A 168 8.66 -36.54 7.67
CA THR A 168 8.02 -37.06 8.89
C THR A 168 7.27 -38.38 8.66
N PHE A 169 6.69 -38.60 7.48
CA PHE A 169 6.08 -39.88 7.15
C PHE A 169 7.13 -40.99 6.99
N ALA A 170 8.23 -40.71 6.29
CA ALA A 170 9.32 -41.67 6.10
C ALA A 170 9.99 -42.11 7.42
N SER A 171 10.12 -41.20 8.38
CA SER A 171 10.67 -41.54 9.70
C SER A 171 9.72 -42.37 10.56
N HIS A 172 8.40 -42.27 10.35
CA HIS A 172 7.43 -43.09 11.07
C HIS A 172 7.43 -44.56 10.60
N GLU A 173 7.64 -44.81 9.30
CA GLU A 173 7.70 -46.17 8.74
C GLU A 173 8.90 -46.98 9.25
N THR A 174 10.05 -46.33 9.45
CA THR A 174 11.27 -47.00 9.94
C THR A 174 11.12 -47.52 11.38
N ALA A 175 10.27 -46.90 12.19
CA ALA A 175 10.00 -47.34 13.57
C ALA A 175 9.11 -48.60 13.65
N LEU A 176 8.37 -48.94 12.60
CA LEU A 176 7.43 -50.08 12.57
C LEU A 176 8.02 -51.35 11.94
N THR A 177 9.24 -51.29 11.40
CA THR A 177 9.92 -52.51 10.98
C THR A 177 10.24 -53.32 12.24
N PRO A 178 9.68 -54.54 12.41
CA PRO A 178 10.01 -55.36 13.56
C PRO A 178 11.51 -55.60 13.51
N SER A 179 12.23 -55.19 14.56
CA SER A 179 13.61 -55.62 14.73
C SER A 179 13.63 -57.13 14.53
N ALA A 180 14.49 -57.59 13.62
CA ALA A 180 14.63 -59.00 13.29
C ALA A 180 14.63 -59.80 14.60
N ILE A 181 13.62 -60.65 14.79
CA ILE A 181 13.53 -61.55 15.93
C ILE A 181 14.90 -62.22 16.02
N PRO A 182 15.65 -62.09 17.13
CA PRO A 182 16.94 -62.74 17.23
C PRO A 182 16.69 -64.23 17.04
N THR A 183 17.19 -64.77 15.93
CA THR A 183 17.15 -66.21 15.65
C THR A 183 17.84 -66.88 16.81
N MET A 184 17.04 -67.39 17.75
CA MET A 184 17.54 -68.08 18.93
C MET A 184 18.11 -69.40 18.42
N THR A 185 19.41 -69.41 18.14
CA THR A 185 20.14 -70.61 17.76
C THR A 185 20.08 -71.57 18.93
N LEU A 186 19.28 -72.62 18.81
CA LEU A 186 19.23 -73.69 19.81
C LEU A 186 20.61 -74.38 19.88
N PRO A 187 21.11 -74.68 21.09
CA PRO A 187 22.37 -75.41 21.23
C PRO A 187 22.23 -76.83 20.64
N PRO A 188 23.32 -77.42 20.12
CA PRO A 188 23.29 -78.76 19.56
C PRO A 188 22.90 -79.77 20.65
N PHE A 189 21.85 -80.55 20.37
CA PHE A 189 21.46 -81.71 21.18
C PHE A 189 22.62 -82.69 21.22
N PHE A 190 23.16 -82.94 22.42
CA PHE A 190 24.04 -84.07 22.68
C PHE A 190 23.23 -85.36 22.55
N THR A 191 23.52 -86.17 21.54
CA THR A 191 23.08 -87.56 21.46
C THR A 191 24.08 -88.47 22.21
N PRO A 192 23.60 -89.55 22.85
CA PRO A 192 24.39 -90.40 23.75
C PRO A 192 25.45 -91.25 23.04
#